data_AF-A0A816D5B8-F1
#
_entry.id   AF-A0A816D5B8-F1
#
_cell.length_a   1.000
_cell.length_b   1.000
_cell.length_c   1.000
_cell.angle_alpha   90.00
_cell.angle_beta   90.00
_cell.angle_gamma   90.00
#
_symmetry.space_group_name_H-M   'P 1'
#
loop_
_entity.id
_entity.type
_entity.pdbx_description
1 polymer ?
#
loop_
_entity_poly.entity_id
_entity_poly.type
_entity_poly.pdbx_seq_one_letter_code
_entity_poly.pdbx_strand_id
1 'polypeptide(L)'
;MAINIDWEHMTENIVDEELFCPICTDPFEEPVCANKCGHTFCRKCIIKTFRITSQCPTCRHTLTIDDFHPITTRPFLNQLNKILVKCKWCSQSNIQRGDFKDHIKTCTKTIISCPAANINCDWKGQPDQMQGHVEVCPLVKIQPTIVELKTIVKQQSGQIRFLYTIFKKTSEHHKEVCKEAYIKTGLIYCDVCKKQFTINEHKEWLHFCPEADICFNCVKKYFT
;
A
#
# COMPACT_ATOMS: atom_id res chain seq x y z
N MET A 1 -3.71 -15.71 -4.70
CA MET A 1 -2.97 -16.85 -4.09
C MET A 1 -1.51 -16.42 -3.97
N ALA A 2 -0.96 -16.39 -2.76
CA ALA A 2 0.48 -16.20 -2.58
C ALA A 2 1.14 -17.55 -2.92
N ILE A 3 1.47 -17.74 -4.19
CA ILE A 3 2.32 -18.84 -4.62
C ILE A 3 3.70 -18.50 -4.08
N ASN A 4 4.22 -19.32 -3.15
CA ASN A 4 5.63 -19.20 -2.80
C ASN A 4 6.42 -19.47 -4.09
N ILE A 5 7.39 -18.63 -4.44
CA ILE A 5 8.20 -18.85 -5.64
C ILE A 5 9.50 -19.46 -5.13
N ASP A 6 9.47 -20.77 -4.89
CA ASP A 6 10.63 -21.53 -4.41
C ASP A 6 11.34 -22.16 -5.62
N TRP A 7 12.20 -21.38 -6.25
CA TRP A 7 13.13 -21.85 -7.29
C TRP A 7 14.56 -21.87 -6.78
N GLU A 8 15.43 -22.59 -7.48
CA GLU A 8 16.89 -22.55 -7.31
C GLU A 8 17.52 -22.06 -8.60
N HIS A 9 18.50 -21.17 -8.48
CA HIS A 9 19.32 -20.77 -9.61
C HIS A 9 20.15 -21.97 -10.07
N MET A 10 20.10 -22.26 -11.37
CA MET A 10 20.95 -23.30 -11.93
C MET A 10 22.37 -22.76 -12.02
N THR A 11 23.28 -23.34 -11.24
CA THR A 11 24.71 -22.96 -11.14
C THR A 11 25.48 -23.10 -12.46
N GLU A 12 24.93 -23.83 -13.43
CA GLU A 12 25.51 -24.03 -14.76
C GLU A 12 25.13 -22.94 -15.76
N ASN A 13 24.20 -22.04 -15.41
CA ASN A 13 23.96 -20.85 -16.23
C ASN A 13 24.91 -19.76 -15.81
N ILE A 14 25.77 -19.34 -16.74
CA ILE A 14 26.54 -18.10 -16.62
C ILE A 14 25.52 -16.96 -16.64
N VAL A 15 25.04 -16.58 -15.46
CA VAL A 15 24.24 -15.36 -15.29
C VAL A 15 25.22 -14.21 -15.18
N ASP A 16 25.01 -13.18 -15.99
CA ASP A 16 25.82 -11.97 -15.95
C ASP A 16 25.81 -11.37 -14.54
N GLU A 17 26.99 -11.08 -13.99
CA GLU A 17 27.16 -10.50 -12.65
C GLU A 17 26.43 -9.14 -12.53
N GLU A 18 26.25 -8.43 -13.65
CA GLU A 18 25.49 -7.18 -13.70
C GLU A 18 24.00 -7.33 -13.34
N LEU A 19 23.49 -8.57 -13.30
CA LEU A 19 22.11 -8.89 -12.95
C LEU A 19 21.92 -9.21 -11.46
N PHE A 20 22.96 -9.12 -10.65
CA PHE A 20 22.92 -9.49 -9.23
C PHE A 20 22.77 -8.28 -8.32
N CYS A 21 21.96 -8.48 -7.26
CA CYS A 21 21.81 -7.47 -6.24
C CYS A 21 23.01 -7.44 -5.29
N PRO A 22 23.63 -6.28 -5.03
CA PRO A 22 24.79 -6.18 -4.15
C PRO A 22 24.47 -6.41 -2.67
N ILE A 23 23.18 -6.53 -2.29
CA ILE A 23 22.75 -6.74 -0.90
C ILE A 23 22.53 -8.24 -0.61
N CYS A 24 21.77 -8.93 -1.47
CA CYS A 24 21.44 -10.35 -1.27
C CYS A 24 22.29 -11.29 -2.11
N THR A 25 23.12 -10.76 -3.02
CA THR A 25 23.99 -11.55 -3.91
C THR A 25 23.24 -12.56 -4.77
N ASP A 26 21.96 -12.28 -5.06
CA ASP A 26 21.10 -13.06 -5.94
C ASP A 26 20.66 -12.19 -7.14
N PRO A 27 20.25 -12.79 -8.27
CA PRO A 27 19.65 -12.07 -9.38
C PRO A 27 18.46 -11.19 -8.95
N PHE A 28 18.36 -9.98 -9.49
CA PHE A 28 17.41 -8.98 -8.99
C PHE A 28 15.95 -9.46 -8.97
N GLU A 29 15.27 -9.37 -7.82
CA GLU A 29 13.82 -9.51 -7.66
C GLU A 29 13.16 -8.14 -7.49
N GLU A 30 12.20 -7.81 -8.36
CA GLU A 30 11.57 -6.48 -8.42
C GLU A 30 12.62 -5.35 -8.38
N PRO A 31 13.50 -5.26 -9.40
CA PRO A 31 14.62 -4.32 -9.39
C PRO A 31 14.14 -2.86 -9.27
N VAL A 32 14.78 -2.11 -8.37
CA VAL A 32 14.59 -0.67 -8.20
C VAL A 32 15.92 0.05 -8.32
N CYS A 33 15.93 1.20 -9.00
CA CYS A 33 17.10 2.04 -9.17
C CYS A 33 16.97 3.31 -8.35
N ALA A 34 18.07 3.72 -7.70
CA ALA A 34 18.19 4.99 -7.03
C ALA A 34 18.49 6.10 -8.06
N ASN A 35 17.55 7.00 -8.31
CA ASN A 35 17.69 8.05 -9.34
C ASN A 35 18.92 8.95 -9.15
N LYS A 36 19.31 9.28 -7.91
CA LYS A 36 20.42 10.19 -7.61
C LYS A 36 21.81 9.59 -7.82
N CYS A 37 21.94 8.26 -7.80
CA CYS A 37 23.26 7.60 -7.88
C CYS A 37 23.33 6.40 -8.83
N GLY A 38 22.23 6.01 -9.47
CA GLY A 38 22.17 4.97 -10.49
C GLY A 38 22.29 3.52 -10.01
N HIS A 39 22.44 3.27 -8.70
CA HIS A 39 22.61 1.92 -8.17
C HIS A 39 21.27 1.16 -8.10
N THR A 40 21.31 -0.12 -8.46
CA THR A 40 20.13 -0.99 -8.54
C THR A 40 20.13 -2.03 -7.41
N PHE A 41 18.96 -2.29 -6.85
CA PHE A 41 18.74 -3.23 -5.75
C PHE A 41 17.42 -4.00 -5.94
N CYS A 42 17.26 -5.15 -5.28
CA CYS A 42 15.94 -5.75 -5.09
C CYS A 42 15.09 -4.82 -4.21
N ARG A 43 13.81 -4.63 -4.55
CA ARG A 43 12.89 -3.79 -3.78
C ARG A 43 12.86 -4.14 -2.28
N LYS A 44 12.74 -5.43 -1.95
CA LYS A 44 12.71 -5.91 -0.56
C LYS A 44 14.03 -5.63 0.17
N CYS A 45 15.16 -5.82 -0.52
CA CYS A 45 16.50 -5.64 0.07
C CYS A 45 16.76 -4.18 0.45
N ILE A 46 16.44 -3.24 -0.44
CA ILE A 46 16.66 -1.83 -0.16
C ILE A 46 15.69 -1.29 0.90
N ILE A 47 14.42 -1.71 0.87
CA ILE A 47 13.43 -1.34 1.91
C ILE A 47 13.89 -1.82 3.28
N LYS A 48 14.43 -3.04 3.39
CA LYS A 48 14.95 -3.57 4.66
C LYS A 48 16.15 -2.75 5.15
N THR A 49 17.06 -2.40 4.26
CA THR A 49 18.27 -1.62 4.59
C THR A 49 17.92 -0.19 5.02
N PHE A 50 16.92 0.42 4.38
CA PHE A 50 16.44 1.77 4.71
C PHE A 50 15.80 1.92 6.08
N ARG A 51 15.43 0.80 6.72
CA ARG A 51 15.01 0.82 8.14
C ARG A 51 16.17 1.13 9.09
N ILE A 52 17.41 1.01 8.62
CA ILE A 52 18.63 1.15 9.42
C ILE A 52 19.41 2.40 9.00
N THR A 53 19.50 2.68 7.69
CA THR A 53 20.28 3.80 7.16
C THR A 53 19.62 4.43 5.94
N SER A 54 19.64 5.76 5.84
CA SER A 54 19.13 6.51 4.67
C SER A 54 20.21 6.74 3.61
N GLN A 55 21.17 5.83 3.49
CA GLN A 55 22.29 5.92 2.56
C GLN A 55 22.29 4.75 1.57
N CYS A 56 22.74 5.01 0.34
CA CYS A 56 22.97 3.98 -0.66
C CYS A 56 23.97 2.93 -0.13
N PRO A 57 23.63 1.62 -0.12
CA PRO A 57 24.54 0.58 0.36
C PRO A 57 25.84 0.47 -0.43
N THR A 58 25.84 0.88 -1.71
CA THR A 58 27.01 0.78 -2.58
C THR A 58 27.93 2.01 -2.51
N CYS A 59 27.36 3.22 -2.56
CA CYS A 59 28.14 4.46 -2.68
C CYS A 59 27.95 5.46 -1.51
N ARG A 60 27.12 5.12 -0.52
CA ARG A 60 26.83 5.92 0.69
C ARG A 60 26.15 7.28 0.44
N HIS A 61 25.69 7.54 -0.79
CA HIS A 61 24.91 8.74 -1.09
C HIS A 61 23.60 8.78 -0.28
N THR A 62 23.24 9.93 0.27
CA THR A 62 22.00 10.10 1.05
C THR A 62 20.78 10.09 0.13
N LEU A 63 19.79 9.27 0.46
CA LEU A 63 18.62 8.99 -0.36
C LEU A 63 17.35 8.98 0.52
N THR A 64 16.19 9.18 -0.10
CA THR A 64 14.87 8.98 0.49
C THR A 64 14.15 7.81 -0.18
N ILE A 65 13.02 7.38 0.37
CA ILE A 65 12.22 6.30 -0.24
C ILE A 65 11.71 6.71 -1.63
N ASP A 66 11.44 8.00 -1.84
CA ASP A 66 10.94 8.54 -3.11
C ASP A 66 12.01 8.61 -4.21
N ASP A 67 13.29 8.45 -3.84
CA ASP A 67 14.40 8.40 -4.80
C ASP A 67 14.49 7.06 -5.55
N PHE A 68 13.72 6.05 -5.15
CA PHE A 68 13.73 4.72 -5.77
C PHE A 68 12.57 4.55 -6.75
N HIS A 69 12.90 4.16 -7.98
CA HIS A 69 11.90 3.82 -8.99
C HIS A 69 12.09 2.38 -9.48
N PRO A 70 11.00 1.66 -9.81
CA PRO A 70 11.10 0.36 -10.47
C PRO A 70 11.84 0.46 -11.80
N ILE A 71 12.65 -0.54 -12.11
CA ILE A 71 13.19 -0.73 -13.45
C ILE A 71 12.13 -1.45 -14.29
N THR A 72 11.65 -0.75 -15.32
CA THR A 72 10.61 -1.25 -16.25
C THR A 72 11.12 -1.45 -17.66
N THR A 73 12.41 -1.22 -17.91
CA THR A 73 13.02 -1.32 -19.23
C THR A 73 13.01 -2.78 -19.71
N ARG A 74 12.39 -3.02 -20.86
CA ARG A 74 12.24 -4.38 -21.42
C ARG A 74 13.56 -5.13 -21.62
N PRO A 75 14.66 -4.50 -22.12
CA PRO A 75 15.92 -5.24 -22.32
C PRO A 75 16.47 -5.84 -21.02
N PHE A 76 16.51 -5.06 -19.96
CA PHE A 76 17.00 -5.48 -18.64
C PHE A 76 16.12 -6.60 -18.05
N LEU A 77 14.79 -6.42 -18.08
CA LEU A 77 13.86 -7.44 -17.59
C LEU A 77 13.91 -8.73 -18.42
N ASN A 78 14.11 -8.63 -19.74
CA ASN A 78 14.25 -9.80 -20.61
C ASN A 78 15.51 -10.60 -20.30
N GLN A 79 16.63 -9.94 -19.96
CA GLN A 79 17.85 -10.64 -19.52
C GLN A 79 17.59 -11.40 -18.22
N LEU A 80 16.97 -10.76 -17.22
CA LEU A 80 16.58 -11.43 -15.98
C LEU A 80 15.63 -12.61 -16.20
N ASN A 81 14.67 -12.48 -17.12
CA ASN A 81 13.68 -13.51 -17.40
C ASN A 81 14.26 -14.74 -18.09
N LYS A 82 15.37 -14.61 -18.81
CA LYS A 82 16.06 -15.72 -19.50
C LYS A 82 16.88 -16.61 -18.57
N ILE A 83 17.15 -16.16 -17.34
CA ILE A 83 17.88 -16.95 -16.34
C ILE A 83 17.14 -18.27 -16.14
N LEU A 84 17.83 -19.41 -16.33
CA LEU A 84 17.20 -20.70 -16.09
C LEU A 84 17.24 -21.04 -14.60
N VAL A 85 16.14 -21.63 -14.16
CA VAL A 85 15.92 -22.01 -12.77
C VAL A 85 15.44 -23.45 -12.71
N LYS A 86 15.58 -24.04 -11.52
CA LYS A 86 15.05 -25.35 -11.16
C LYS A 86 13.91 -25.17 -10.17
N CYS A 87 12.82 -25.90 -10.38
CA CYS A 87 11.72 -25.97 -9.43
C CYS A 87 12.12 -26.80 -8.20
N LYS A 88 12.02 -26.24 -6.98
CA LYS A 88 12.33 -26.98 -5.75
C LYS A 88 11.40 -28.14 -5.47
N TRP A 89 10.18 -28.10 -6.01
CA TRP A 89 9.16 -29.11 -5.73
C TRP A 89 9.21 -30.31 -6.67
N CYS A 90 9.21 -30.07 -7.99
CA CYS A 90 9.20 -31.15 -8.97
C CYS A 90 10.58 -31.48 -9.55
N SER A 91 11.61 -30.69 -9.21
CA SER A 91 12.96 -30.80 -9.77
C SER A 91 13.08 -30.56 -11.27
N GLN A 92 12.00 -30.14 -11.95
CA GLN A 92 12.07 -29.69 -13.33
C GLN A 92 13.05 -28.52 -13.44
N SER A 93 14.00 -28.67 -14.35
CA SER A 93 15.11 -27.74 -14.61
C SER A 93 14.92 -27.10 -15.99
N ASN A 94 15.81 -26.16 -16.33
CA ASN A 94 15.78 -25.43 -17.60
C ASN A 94 14.49 -24.62 -17.83
N ILE A 95 13.84 -24.19 -16.74
CA ILE A 95 12.68 -23.30 -16.81
C ILE A 95 13.22 -21.88 -16.85
N GLN A 96 12.80 -21.05 -17.81
CA GLN A 96 13.13 -19.63 -17.77
C GLN A 96 12.44 -18.98 -16.59
N ARG A 97 13.16 -18.10 -15.88
CA ARG A 97 12.65 -17.30 -14.77
C ARG A 97 11.34 -16.58 -15.13
N GLY A 98 11.22 -16.05 -16.34
CA GLY A 98 9.99 -15.40 -16.83
C GLY A 98 8.79 -16.35 -16.85
N ASP A 99 9.02 -17.62 -17.18
CA ASP A 99 7.99 -18.64 -17.41
C ASP A 99 7.66 -19.45 -16.15
N PHE A 100 8.40 -19.25 -15.06
CA PHE A 100 8.22 -20.04 -13.84
C PHE A 100 6.81 -19.90 -13.24
N LYS A 101 6.17 -18.73 -13.42
CA LYS A 101 4.77 -18.54 -12.99
C LYS A 101 3.82 -19.47 -13.73
N ASP A 102 4.08 -19.76 -15.00
CA ASP A 102 3.25 -20.68 -15.79
C ASP A 102 3.57 -22.14 -15.45
N HIS A 103 4.85 -22.44 -15.16
CA HIS A 103 5.24 -23.74 -14.60
C HIS A 103 4.53 -24.04 -13.28
N ILE A 104 4.50 -23.11 -12.31
CA ILE A 104 3.88 -23.41 -11.00
C ILE A 104 2.38 -23.68 -11.11
N LYS A 105 1.67 -23.11 -12.10
CA LYS A 105 0.26 -23.42 -12.35
C LYS A 105 0.03 -24.89 -12.73
N THR A 106 1.02 -25.54 -13.33
CA THR A 106 0.94 -26.93 -13.81
C THR A 106 1.80 -27.90 -13.00
N CYS A 107 2.60 -27.40 -12.04
CA CYS A 107 3.48 -28.21 -11.21
C CYS A 107 2.68 -29.08 -10.23
N THR A 108 2.74 -30.40 -10.39
CA THR A 108 2.00 -31.37 -9.57
C THR A 108 2.56 -31.55 -8.16
N LYS A 109 3.79 -31.12 -7.89
CA LYS A 109 4.43 -31.26 -6.56
C LYS A 109 4.47 -29.96 -5.77
N THR A 110 4.00 -28.85 -6.35
CA THR A 110 4.03 -27.55 -5.68
C THR A 110 3.13 -27.53 -4.46
N ILE A 111 3.51 -26.79 -3.43
CA ILE A 111 2.66 -26.62 -2.25
C ILE A 111 1.73 -25.44 -2.52
N ILE A 112 0.43 -25.72 -2.65
CA ILE A 112 -0.60 -24.71 -2.79
C ILE A 112 -1.35 -24.50 -1.48
N SER A 113 -1.79 -23.27 -1.27
CA SER A 113 -2.63 -22.91 -0.12
C SER A 113 -4.11 -22.99 -0.50
N CYS A 114 -4.96 -23.28 0.48
CA CYS A 114 -6.41 -23.28 0.32
C CYS A 114 -6.91 -21.96 -0.33
N PRO A 115 -7.94 -21.99 -1.19
CA PRO A 115 -8.57 -20.78 -1.72
C PRO A 115 -8.93 -19.79 -0.61
N ALA A 116 -9.44 -20.28 0.52
CA ALA A 116 -9.83 -19.49 1.69
C ALA A 116 -8.66 -19.03 2.59
N ALA A 117 -7.40 -19.14 2.14
CA ALA A 117 -6.25 -18.64 2.91
C ALA A 117 -6.33 -17.12 3.20
N ASN A 118 -7.00 -16.35 2.34
CA ASN A 118 -7.25 -14.91 2.56
C ASN A 118 -8.23 -14.59 3.70
N ILE A 119 -8.91 -15.61 4.22
CA ILE A 119 -9.75 -15.55 5.41
C ILE A 119 -9.24 -16.52 6.48
N ASN A 120 -7.93 -16.75 6.48
CA ASN A 120 -7.17 -17.49 7.48
C ASN A 120 -7.44 -19.00 7.51
N CYS A 121 -7.67 -19.61 6.34
CA CYS A 121 -7.45 -21.05 6.23
C CYS A 121 -5.96 -21.36 6.18
N ASP A 122 -5.46 -22.13 7.15
CA ASP A 122 -4.04 -22.47 7.27
C ASP A 122 -3.61 -23.66 6.40
N TRP A 123 -4.55 -24.34 5.74
CA TRP A 123 -4.26 -25.53 4.97
C TRP A 123 -3.32 -25.24 3.79
N LYS A 124 -2.30 -26.09 3.68
CA LYS A 124 -1.31 -26.13 2.60
C LYS A 124 -1.04 -27.59 2.25
N GLY A 125 -0.99 -27.90 0.97
CA GLY A 125 -0.77 -29.27 0.49
C GLY A 125 -0.45 -29.31 -0.99
N GLN A 126 -0.29 -30.52 -1.52
CA GLN A 126 -0.09 -30.72 -2.96
C GLN A 126 -1.43 -30.53 -3.72
N PRO A 127 -1.40 -30.26 -5.04
CA PRO A 127 -2.60 -29.96 -5.82
C PRO A 127 -3.61 -31.13 -5.86
N ASP A 128 -3.14 -32.37 -5.85
CA ASP A 128 -3.94 -33.58 -5.78
C ASP A 128 -4.74 -33.70 -4.46
N GLN A 129 -4.22 -33.16 -3.37
CA GLN A 129 -4.86 -33.16 -2.05
C GLN A 129 -5.91 -32.04 -1.88
N MET A 130 -5.92 -31.04 -2.76
CA MET A 130 -6.78 -29.86 -2.64
C MET A 130 -8.26 -30.20 -2.69
N GLN A 131 -8.67 -31.09 -3.59
CA GLN A 131 -10.09 -31.41 -3.77
C GLN A 131 -10.69 -32.01 -2.49
N GLY A 132 -10.01 -32.98 -1.88
CA GLY A 132 -10.44 -33.58 -0.61
C GLY A 132 -10.49 -32.56 0.52
N HIS A 133 -9.58 -31.59 0.56
CA HIS A 133 -9.64 -30.50 1.54
C HIS A 133 -10.84 -29.56 1.29
N VAL A 134 -11.06 -29.12 0.05
CA VAL A 134 -12.10 -28.14 -0.31
C VAL A 134 -13.50 -28.65 0.06
N GLU A 135 -13.76 -29.93 -0.10
CA GLU A 135 -15.06 -30.55 0.22
C GLU A 135 -15.41 -30.43 1.72
N VAL A 136 -14.40 -30.55 2.59
CA VAL A 136 -14.57 -30.50 4.06
C VAL A 136 -14.28 -29.13 4.66
N CYS A 137 -13.67 -28.20 3.90
CA CYS A 137 -13.25 -26.90 4.43
C CYS A 137 -14.45 -25.96 4.64
N PRO A 138 -14.78 -25.60 5.90
CA PRO A 138 -15.90 -24.67 6.16
C PRO A 138 -15.63 -23.27 5.62
N LEU A 139 -14.35 -22.86 5.62
CA LEU A 139 -13.94 -21.53 5.20
C LEU A 139 -14.14 -21.31 3.70
N VAL A 140 -13.95 -22.33 2.86
CA VAL A 140 -14.20 -22.19 1.41
C VAL A 140 -15.68 -21.85 1.13
N LYS A 141 -16.61 -22.47 1.88
CA LYS A 141 -18.05 -22.22 1.71
C LYS A 141 -18.45 -20.79 2.05
N ILE A 142 -17.86 -20.22 3.10
CA ILE A 142 -18.17 -18.84 3.54
C ILE A 142 -17.26 -17.78 2.89
N GLN A 143 -16.20 -18.20 2.20
CA GLN A 143 -15.21 -17.29 1.62
C GLN A 143 -15.82 -16.20 0.74
N PRO A 144 -16.74 -16.50 -0.21
CA PRO A 144 -17.29 -15.48 -1.09
C PRO A 144 -17.96 -14.35 -0.31
N THR A 145 -18.78 -14.71 0.70
CA THR A 145 -19.49 -13.76 1.55
C THR A 145 -18.52 -12.91 2.39
N ILE A 146 -17.50 -13.51 2.99
CA ILE A 146 -16.51 -12.76 3.77
C ILE A 146 -15.71 -11.78 2.89
N VAL A 147 -15.36 -12.18 1.66
CA VAL A 147 -14.65 -11.31 0.71
C VAL A 147 -15.52 -10.13 0.28
N GLU A 148 -16.81 -10.37 0.02
CA GLU A 148 -17.78 -9.32 -0.29
C GLU A 148 -17.91 -8.33 0.88
N LEU A 149 -18.11 -8.83 2.11
CA LEU A 149 -18.19 -7.99 3.30
C LEU A 149 -16.92 -7.16 3.52
N LYS A 150 -15.73 -7.75 3.37
CA LYS A 150 -14.45 -7.02 3.46
C LYS A 150 -14.36 -5.90 2.40
N THR A 151 -14.90 -6.13 1.22
CA THR A 151 -14.91 -5.15 0.12
C THR A 151 -15.83 -3.97 0.45
N ILE A 152 -17.05 -4.25 0.93
CA ILE A 152 -18.02 -3.24 1.37
C ILE A 152 -17.44 -2.39 2.50
N VAL A 153 -16.86 -3.03 3.53
CA VAL A 153 -16.23 -2.34 4.67
C VAL A 153 -15.12 -1.40 4.19
N LYS A 154 -14.29 -1.85 3.26
CA LYS A 154 -13.22 -1.02 2.67
C LYS A 154 -13.78 0.17 1.89
N GLN A 155 -14.85 -0.03 1.13
CA GLN A 155 -15.51 1.04 0.38
C GLN A 155 -16.11 2.09 1.31
N GLN A 156 -16.84 1.68 2.35
CA GLN A 156 -17.41 2.57 3.36
C GLN A 156 -16.33 3.37 4.09
N SER A 157 -15.23 2.72 4.47
CA SER A 157 -14.08 3.40 5.09
C SER A 157 -13.49 4.48 4.17
N GLY A 158 -13.45 4.21 2.86
CA GLY A 158 -13.03 5.17 1.84
C GLY A 158 -13.97 6.37 1.74
N GLN A 159 -15.28 6.13 1.75
CA GLN A 159 -16.30 7.19 1.73
C GLN A 159 -16.23 8.08 2.99
N ILE A 160 -16.08 7.49 4.17
CA ILE A 160 -15.92 8.24 5.44
C ILE A 160 -14.69 9.14 5.37
N ARG A 161 -13.56 8.62 4.90
CA ARG A 161 -12.33 9.41 4.76
C ARG A 161 -12.49 10.56 3.75
N PHE A 162 -13.22 10.33 2.67
CA PHE A 162 -13.53 11.35 1.67
C PHE A 162 -14.42 12.45 2.24
N LEU A 163 -15.52 12.09 2.91
CA LEU A 163 -16.41 13.05 3.58
C LEU A 163 -15.66 13.87 4.64
N TYR A 164 -14.81 13.24 5.44
CA TYR A 164 -13.96 13.95 6.40
C TYR A 164 -13.01 14.96 5.73
N THR A 165 -12.47 14.61 4.56
CA THR A 165 -11.60 15.51 3.79
C THR A 165 -12.37 16.71 3.25
N ILE A 166 -13.58 16.50 2.72
CA ILE A 166 -14.48 17.58 2.29
C ILE A 166 -14.82 18.47 3.49
N PHE A 167 -15.30 17.89 4.58
CA PHE A 167 -15.65 18.62 5.79
C PHE A 167 -14.50 19.50 6.29
N LYS A 168 -13.27 18.98 6.32
CA LYS A 168 -12.08 19.74 6.71
C LYS A 168 -11.84 20.94 5.79
N LYS A 169 -11.89 20.75 4.46
CA LYS A 169 -11.72 21.84 3.49
C LYS A 169 -12.82 22.89 3.61
N THR A 170 -14.08 22.47 3.75
CA THR A 170 -15.22 23.38 3.95
C THR A 170 -15.08 24.16 5.25
N SER A 171 -14.63 23.52 6.33
CA SER A 171 -14.37 24.19 7.61
C SER A 171 -13.24 25.22 7.50
N GLU A 172 -12.13 24.90 6.82
CA GLU A 172 -11.03 25.83 6.57
C GLU A 172 -11.50 27.03 5.72
N HIS A 173 -12.24 26.77 4.65
CA HIS A 173 -12.81 27.83 3.81
C HIS A 173 -13.79 28.73 4.58
N HIS A 174 -14.68 28.14 5.38
CA HIS A 174 -15.60 28.90 6.23
C HIS A 174 -14.84 29.80 7.22
N LYS A 175 -13.73 29.33 7.80
CA LYS A 175 -12.88 30.15 8.68
C LYS A 175 -12.31 31.37 7.94
N GLU A 176 -11.86 31.20 6.71
CA GLU A 176 -11.34 32.31 5.89
C GLU A 176 -12.43 33.33 5.56
N VAL A 177 -13.60 32.89 5.11
CA VAL A 177 -14.73 33.78 4.78
C VAL A 177 -15.23 34.51 6.04
N CYS A 178 -15.36 33.79 7.15
CA CYS A 178 -15.76 34.38 8.44
C CYS A 178 -14.75 35.41 8.93
N LYS A 179 -13.44 35.16 8.75
CA LYS A 179 -12.36 36.09 9.05
C LYS A 179 -12.49 37.39 8.26
N GLU A 180 -12.67 37.28 6.94
CA GLU A 180 -12.80 38.45 6.08
C GLU A 180 -14.04 39.29 6.40
N ALA A 181 -15.18 38.63 6.64
CA ALA A 181 -16.43 39.29 7.02
C ALA A 181 -16.29 40.06 8.34
N TYR A 182 -15.65 39.46 9.35
CA TYR A 182 -15.42 40.08 10.65
C TYR A 182 -14.48 41.29 10.53
N ILE A 183 -13.38 41.19 9.79
CA ILE A 183 -12.45 42.33 9.58
C ILE A 183 -13.17 43.52 8.92
N LYS A 184 -14.10 43.27 7.99
CA LYS A 184 -14.82 44.33 7.26
C LYS A 184 -15.96 44.96 8.05
N THR A 185 -16.69 44.16 8.83
CA THR A 185 -17.98 44.59 9.43
C THR A 185 -17.99 44.62 10.95
N GLY A 186 -17.02 43.97 11.61
CA GLY A 186 -17.05 43.70 13.04
C GLY A 186 -18.08 42.64 13.46
N LEU A 187 -18.77 42.00 12.50
CA LEU A 187 -19.83 41.02 12.73
C LEU A 187 -19.39 39.61 12.29
N ILE A 188 -19.83 38.61 13.02
CA ILE A 188 -19.67 37.18 12.76
C ILE A 188 -21.01 36.66 12.23
N TYR A 189 -20.98 35.85 11.18
CA TYR A 189 -22.18 35.19 10.64
C TYR A 189 -22.17 33.70 10.99
N CYS A 190 -23.29 33.18 11.51
CA CYS A 190 -23.46 31.76 11.74
C CYS A 190 -24.27 31.11 10.63
N ASP A 191 -23.69 30.10 9.98
CA ASP A 191 -24.34 29.36 8.91
C ASP A 191 -25.49 28.45 9.36
N VAL A 192 -25.60 28.16 10.66
CA VAL A 192 -26.61 27.24 11.22
C VAL A 192 -27.91 27.97 11.49
N CYS A 193 -27.85 29.09 12.20
CA CYS A 193 -29.04 29.89 12.51
C CYS A 193 -29.24 31.10 11.58
N LYS A 194 -28.33 31.31 10.62
CA LYS A 194 -28.38 32.36 9.59
C LYS A 194 -28.44 33.79 10.12
N LYS A 195 -27.85 34.08 11.29
CA LYS A 195 -27.81 35.41 11.93
C LYS A 195 -26.39 35.99 12.02
N GLN A 196 -26.30 37.32 12.11
CA GLN A 196 -25.07 38.09 12.36
C GLN A 196 -25.02 38.57 13.82
N PHE A 197 -23.81 38.69 14.40
CA PHE A 197 -23.62 39.12 15.79
C PHE A 197 -22.21 39.68 16.03
N THR A 198 -22.03 40.42 17.13
CA THR A 198 -20.71 40.91 17.57
C THR A 198 -20.03 39.92 18.52
N ILE A 199 -18.72 40.05 18.73
CA ILE A 199 -17.99 39.17 19.67
C ILE A 199 -18.41 39.36 21.14
N ASN A 200 -19.08 40.47 21.47
CA ASN A 200 -19.43 40.81 22.86
C ASN A 200 -20.78 40.21 23.32
N GLU A 201 -21.59 39.66 22.40
CA GLU A 201 -22.96 39.18 22.68
C GLU A 201 -23.02 37.67 23.01
N HIS A 202 -21.87 37.03 23.28
CA HIS A 202 -21.72 35.56 23.38
C HIS A 202 -22.68 34.87 24.37
N LYS A 203 -22.92 35.45 25.56
CA LYS A 203 -23.75 34.83 26.61
C LYS A 203 -25.23 34.71 26.24
N GLU A 204 -25.74 35.66 25.46
CA GLU A 204 -27.14 35.64 25.01
C GLU A 204 -27.36 34.63 23.89
N TRP A 205 -26.28 34.20 23.22
CA TRP A 205 -26.33 33.44 21.98
C TRP A 205 -26.42 31.92 22.17
N LEU A 206 -25.82 31.38 23.25
CA LEU A 206 -25.94 29.95 23.62
C LEU A 206 -27.40 29.50 23.78
N HIS A 207 -28.30 30.43 24.13
CA HIS A 207 -29.74 30.14 24.20
C HIS A 207 -30.41 29.95 22.84
N PHE A 208 -29.88 30.55 21.77
CA PHE A 208 -30.49 30.53 20.44
C PHE A 208 -29.80 29.58 19.45
N CYS A 209 -28.53 29.22 19.67
CA CYS A 209 -27.81 28.25 18.85
C CYS A 209 -26.75 27.53 19.71
N PRO A 210 -26.85 26.21 19.94
CA PRO A 210 -25.83 25.48 20.70
C PRO A 210 -24.45 25.46 20.01
N GLU A 211 -24.44 25.55 18.67
CA GLU A 211 -23.21 25.58 17.86
C GLU A 211 -22.55 26.98 17.82
N ALA A 212 -23.20 27.99 18.41
CA ALA A 212 -22.65 29.30 18.74
C ALA A 212 -21.27 29.25 19.36
N ASP A 213 -21.09 28.32 20.29
CA ASP A 213 -19.89 28.21 21.08
C ASP A 213 -18.69 27.78 20.23
N ILE A 214 -18.94 27.00 19.18
CA ILE A 214 -17.91 26.57 18.21
C ILE A 214 -17.43 27.79 17.40
N CYS A 215 -18.37 28.60 16.89
CA CYS A 215 -18.06 29.82 16.15
C CYS A 215 -17.34 30.86 17.02
N PHE A 216 -17.82 31.08 18.25
CA PHE A 216 -17.21 32.02 19.20
C PHE A 216 -15.82 31.58 19.64
N ASN A 217 -15.63 30.32 20.03
CA ASN A 217 -14.31 29.80 20.40
C ASN A 217 -13.35 29.80 19.22
N CYS A 218 -13.83 29.62 18.00
CA CYS A 218 -13.03 29.81 16.79
C CYS A 218 -12.55 31.26 16.68
N VAL A 219 -13.45 32.25 16.72
CA VAL A 219 -13.08 33.67 16.58
C VAL A 219 -12.18 34.13 17.73
N LYS A 220 -12.51 33.79 18.98
CA LYS A 220 -11.68 34.09 20.15
C LYS A 220 -10.25 33.55 19.99
N LYS A 221 -10.09 32.30 19.55
CA LYS A 221 -8.76 31.69 19.38
C LYS A 221 -7.88 32.35 18.30
N TYR A 222 -8.47 32.96 17.28
CA TYR A 222 -7.74 33.51 16.14
C TYR A 222 -7.62 35.04 16.11
N PHE A 223 -8.39 35.77 16.94
CA PHE A 223 -8.50 37.24 16.88
C PHE A 223 -8.35 37.96 18.23
N THR A 224 -8.07 37.25 19.34
CA THR A 224 -7.55 37.85 20.59
C THR A 224 -6.08 37.49 20.76
#